data_AF-A0A2Y8ZWK8-F1
#
_entry.id   AF-A0A2Y8ZWK8-F1
#
_cell.length_a   1.000
_cell.length_b   1.000
_cell.length_c   1.000
_cell.angle_alpha   90.00
_cell.angle_beta   90.00
_cell.angle_gamma   90.00
#
_symmetry.space_group_name_H-M   'P 1'
#
loop_
_entity.id
_entity.type
_entity.pdbx_description
1 polymer ?
#
loop_
_entity_poly.entity_id
_entity_poly.type
_entity_poly.pdbx_seq_one_letter_code
_entity_poly.pdbx_strand_id
1 'polypeptide(L)'
;MGLDKQGHHLVVRSAHRREKSPNGASRFFMPAAPADHHTPWTSATERGEPTSGHTPWTMTHSAAPPAVSGDTHPAWRSGARHNMTNPRRSNGTRRDRLVRRVKREENTCHLCGQPVNIQLPAGRPGSPEIDELIPVALGGSPYDRNNCRLAHRWCNRHRWHKPYEPVRQELHANPPTFDAAGQRHDTRWRRSSPPTGNPQGGATPTPAGQAGSV
;
A
#
# COMPACT_ATOMS: atom_id res chain seq x y z
N MET A 1 47.64 -8.94 33.82
CA MET A 1 46.20 -9.28 33.74
C MET A 1 45.74 -9.46 35.18
N GLY A 2 45.01 -8.49 35.74
CA GLY A 2 44.60 -8.49 37.15
C GLY A 2 43.13 -8.88 37.31
N LEU A 3 42.85 -9.89 38.13
CA LEU A 3 41.52 -10.33 38.55
C LEU A 3 41.19 -9.69 39.91
N ASP A 4 39.93 -9.36 40.17
CA ASP A 4 39.46 -8.93 41.49
C ASP A 4 39.03 -10.12 42.37
N LYS A 5 38.79 -9.85 43.66
CA LYS A 5 38.63 -10.85 44.72
C LYS A 5 37.32 -11.66 44.66
N GLN A 6 36.51 -11.53 43.61
CA GLN A 6 35.24 -12.26 43.43
C GLN A 6 35.11 -12.96 42.06
N GLY A 7 36.17 -12.99 41.25
CA GLY A 7 36.23 -13.87 40.07
C GLY A 7 35.37 -13.43 38.88
N HIS A 8 34.95 -12.17 38.80
CA HIS A 8 34.22 -11.64 37.65
C HIS A 8 35.14 -10.81 36.74
N HIS A 9 35.07 -11.05 35.43
CA HIS A 9 35.81 -10.27 34.44
C HIS A 9 35.33 -8.81 34.40
N LEU A 10 36.22 -7.87 34.67
CA LEU A 10 35.97 -6.44 34.54
C LEU A 10 35.88 -6.05 33.05
N VAL A 11 34.66 -5.93 32.51
CA VAL A 11 34.45 -5.40 31.16
C VAL A 11 34.51 -3.88 31.22
N VAL A 12 35.68 -3.31 30.88
CA VAL A 12 35.85 -1.87 30.70
C VAL A 12 35.06 -1.45 29.46
N ARG A 13 33.93 -0.76 29.67
CA ARG A 13 33.18 -0.08 28.62
C ARG A 13 33.91 1.21 28.24
N SER A 14 34.66 1.18 27.15
CA SER A 14 35.25 2.38 26.54
C SER A 14 34.16 3.31 26.01
N ALA A 15 34.09 4.51 26.58
CA ALA A 15 33.27 5.61 26.12
C ALA A 15 33.93 6.26 24.90
N HIS A 16 33.31 6.17 23.72
CA HIS A 16 33.74 6.96 22.57
C HIS A 16 33.19 8.39 22.69
N ARG A 17 34.12 9.29 23.01
CA ARG A 17 34.01 10.73 23.04
C ARG A 17 33.61 11.25 21.65
N ARG A 18 32.57 12.09 21.59
CA ARG A 18 32.23 12.91 20.41
C ARG A 18 33.28 14.00 20.24
N GLU A 19 34.00 13.99 19.14
CA GLU A 19 34.82 15.11 18.70
C GLU A 19 34.06 15.92 17.64
N LYS A 20 33.96 17.22 17.89
CA LYS A 20 33.29 18.21 17.05
C LYS A 20 34.32 18.71 16.03
N SER A 21 34.12 18.38 14.75
CA SER A 21 35.00 18.82 13.65
C SER A 21 34.93 20.35 13.48
N PRO A 22 36.05 21.08 13.58
CA PRO A 22 36.14 22.45 13.12
C PRO A 22 36.51 22.44 11.63
N ASN A 23 35.85 23.32 10.87
CA ASN A 23 36.11 23.69 9.47
C ASN A 23 34.96 23.29 8.54
N GLY A 24 33.97 24.18 8.51
CA GLY A 24 33.11 24.35 7.36
C GLY A 24 33.94 24.79 6.15
N ALA A 25 33.90 23.98 5.10
CA ALA A 25 34.12 24.42 3.73
C ALA A 25 33.39 23.44 2.81
N SER A 26 32.29 23.91 2.23
CA SER A 26 31.49 23.23 1.23
C SER A 26 32.33 22.93 -0.01
N ARG A 27 32.42 21.66 -0.40
CA ARG A 27 32.78 21.27 -1.78
C ARG A 27 31.81 20.20 -2.25
N PHE A 28 30.92 20.62 -3.14
CA PHE A 28 30.12 19.76 -3.98
C PHE A 28 31.05 18.88 -4.80
N PHE A 29 30.87 17.56 -4.72
CA PHE A 29 31.38 16.62 -5.71
C PHE A 29 30.21 15.75 -6.16
N MET A 30 29.68 16.06 -7.35
CA MET A 30 28.70 15.24 -8.05
C MET A 30 29.44 14.05 -8.67
N PRO A 31 29.08 12.79 -8.38
CA PRO A 31 29.48 11.69 -9.26
C PRO A 31 28.65 11.74 -10.55
N ALA A 32 29.36 11.66 -11.68
CA ALA A 32 28.80 11.62 -13.02
C ALA A 32 27.84 10.44 -13.20
N ALA A 33 26.76 10.67 -13.95
CA ALA A 33 25.81 9.67 -14.40
C ALA A 33 26.52 8.62 -15.29
N PRO A 34 26.23 7.31 -15.15
CA PRO A 34 26.60 6.35 -16.18
C PRO A 34 25.74 6.59 -17.42
N ALA A 35 26.44 6.71 -18.55
CA ALA A 35 25.91 6.91 -19.88
C ALA A 35 24.94 5.81 -20.30
N ASP A 36 23.95 6.23 -21.07
CA ASP A 36 22.98 5.39 -21.75
C ASP A 36 23.66 4.37 -22.66
N HIS A 37 23.45 3.09 -22.37
CA HIS A 37 23.74 2.00 -23.30
C HIS A 37 22.42 1.59 -23.97
N HIS A 38 22.05 2.36 -25.00
CA HIS A 38 21.07 1.92 -25.99
C HIS A 38 21.71 0.82 -26.81
N THR A 39 21.33 -0.43 -26.60
CA THR A 39 21.60 -1.52 -27.55
C THR A 39 20.69 -1.33 -28.77
N PRO A 40 21.23 -1.11 -29.98
CA PRO A 40 20.42 -1.12 -31.18
C PRO A 40 19.94 -2.55 -31.46
N TRP A 41 18.64 -2.67 -31.68
CA TRP A 41 18.00 -3.85 -32.27
C TRP A 41 18.55 -3.99 -33.70
N THR A 42 19.53 -4.87 -33.86
CA THR A 42 20.00 -5.30 -35.18
C THR A 42 19.11 -6.43 -35.69
N SER A 43 18.55 -6.19 -36.87
CA SER A 43 17.81 -7.11 -37.72
C SER A 43 18.59 -8.42 -37.94
N ALA A 44 18.01 -9.54 -37.53
CA ALA A 44 18.42 -10.86 -38.00
C ALA A 44 17.51 -11.25 -39.17
N THR A 45 18.03 -11.04 -40.38
CA THR A 45 17.55 -11.63 -41.62
C THR A 45 17.81 -13.14 -41.59
N GLU A 46 16.74 -13.91 -41.78
CA GLU A 46 16.64 -15.19 -42.50
C GLU A 46 17.73 -16.25 -42.29
N ARG A 47 17.34 -17.42 -41.79
CA ARG A 47 17.49 -18.73 -42.48
C ARG A 47 16.89 -19.85 -41.63
N GLY A 48 15.99 -20.64 -42.23
CA GLY A 48 15.73 -22.02 -41.80
C GLY A 48 14.27 -22.34 -41.48
N GLU A 49 13.45 -22.53 -42.52
CA GLU A 49 12.21 -23.29 -42.45
C GLU A 49 12.49 -24.76 -42.10
N PRO A 50 11.69 -25.39 -41.24
CA PRO A 50 11.37 -26.80 -41.40
C PRO A 50 9.94 -26.95 -41.90
N THR A 51 9.83 -27.24 -43.19
CA THR A 51 8.64 -27.80 -43.83
C THR A 51 8.21 -29.06 -43.07
N SER A 52 7.03 -29.03 -42.45
CA SER A 52 6.35 -30.22 -41.92
C SER A 52 4.92 -30.20 -42.42
N GLY A 53 4.53 -31.27 -43.10
CA GLY A 53 3.45 -31.28 -44.08
C GLY A 53 2.07 -31.00 -43.50
N HIS A 54 1.36 -30.10 -44.19
CA HIS A 54 -0.10 -30.05 -44.14
C HIS A 54 -0.65 -31.31 -44.81
N THR A 55 -1.13 -32.27 -44.02
CA THR A 55 -2.08 -33.27 -44.51
C THR A 55 -3.48 -32.65 -44.53
N PRO A 56 -4.23 -32.73 -45.64
CA PRO A 56 -5.61 -32.27 -45.68
C PRO A 56 -6.49 -33.17 -44.78
N TRP A 57 -7.28 -32.55 -43.91
CA TRP A 57 -8.30 -33.25 -43.12
C TRP A 57 -9.43 -33.68 -44.06
N THR A 58 -9.43 -34.94 -44.48
CA THR A 58 -10.60 -35.55 -45.10
C THR A 58 -11.70 -35.69 -44.05
N MET A 59 -12.84 -35.03 -44.28
CA MET A 59 -14.08 -35.29 -43.55
C MET A 59 -14.50 -36.74 -43.79
N THR A 60 -14.41 -37.57 -42.76
CA THR A 60 -15.15 -38.82 -42.69
C THR A 60 -16.22 -38.64 -41.63
N HIS A 61 -17.49 -38.61 -42.04
CA HIS A 61 -18.63 -38.63 -41.12
C HIS A 61 -18.72 -40.03 -40.52
N SER A 62 -18.04 -40.26 -39.39
CA SER A 62 -18.18 -41.50 -38.63
C SER A 62 -19.42 -41.42 -37.73
N ALA A 63 -20.24 -42.45 -37.83
CA ALA A 63 -21.52 -42.64 -37.18
C ALA A 63 -21.48 -42.48 -35.64
N ALA A 64 -22.63 -42.03 -35.09
CA ALA A 64 -22.85 -41.85 -33.67
C ALA A 64 -22.63 -43.15 -32.86
N PRO A 65 -21.95 -43.10 -31.71
CA PRO A 65 -21.83 -44.26 -30.82
C PRO A 65 -23.17 -44.54 -30.09
N PRO A 66 -23.46 -45.81 -29.75
CA PRO A 66 -24.67 -46.15 -29.01
C PRO A 66 -24.65 -45.56 -27.59
N ALA A 67 -25.83 -45.13 -27.14
CA ALA A 67 -26.06 -44.56 -25.82
C ALA A 67 -25.71 -45.57 -24.72
N VAL A 68 -24.53 -45.41 -24.12
CA VAL A 68 -24.20 -46.03 -22.84
C VAL A 68 -24.70 -45.11 -21.73
N SER A 69 -25.72 -45.56 -21.02
CA SER A 69 -26.16 -44.98 -19.76
C SER A 69 -25.04 -45.16 -18.73
N GLY A 70 -24.33 -44.08 -18.45
CA GLY A 70 -23.38 -43.99 -17.36
C GLY A 70 -23.14 -42.52 -17.11
N ASP A 71 -23.63 -42.03 -15.96
CA ASP A 71 -23.50 -40.66 -15.48
C ASP A 71 -22.03 -40.26 -15.29
N THR A 72 -21.30 -40.08 -16.39
CA THR A 72 -19.93 -39.58 -16.39
C THR A 72 -20.02 -38.13 -16.84
N HIS A 73 -20.32 -37.25 -15.89
CA HIS A 73 -20.16 -35.83 -16.14
C HIS A 73 -18.70 -35.55 -16.55
N PRO A 74 -18.45 -34.78 -17.63
CA PRO A 74 -17.10 -34.34 -17.98
C PRO A 74 -16.42 -33.66 -16.78
N ALA A 75 -15.12 -33.93 -16.63
CA ALA A 75 -14.30 -33.61 -15.45
C ALA A 75 -14.19 -32.12 -15.05
N TRP A 76 -14.91 -31.21 -15.71
CA TRP A 76 -15.03 -29.82 -15.26
C TRP A 76 -15.95 -29.64 -14.04
N ARG A 77 -16.65 -30.70 -13.59
CA ARG A 77 -17.49 -30.70 -12.38
C ARG A 77 -16.76 -31.15 -11.10
N SER A 78 -15.48 -31.49 -11.17
CA SER A 78 -14.63 -31.75 -10.00
C SER A 78 -13.83 -30.49 -9.66
N GLY A 79 -14.52 -29.50 -9.09
CA GLY A 79 -13.97 -28.21 -8.68
C GLY A 79 -13.01 -28.29 -7.49
N ALA A 80 -11.92 -29.04 -7.61
CA ALA A 80 -10.76 -28.97 -6.73
C ALA A 80 -9.98 -27.69 -7.04
N ARG A 81 -10.55 -26.54 -6.70
CA ARG A 81 -9.83 -25.27 -6.57
C ARG A 81 -8.59 -25.55 -5.73
N HIS A 82 -7.41 -25.52 -6.36
CA HIS A 82 -6.15 -25.69 -5.67
C HIS A 82 -6.13 -24.61 -4.59
N ASN A 83 -6.28 -25.03 -3.34
CA ASN A 83 -6.35 -24.15 -2.19
C ASN A 83 -4.95 -23.59 -1.94
N MET A 84 -4.52 -22.66 -2.80
CA MET A 84 -3.33 -21.86 -2.55
C MET A 84 -3.59 -21.12 -1.25
N THR A 85 -3.00 -21.64 -0.18
CA THR A 85 -3.08 -21.04 1.15
C THR A 85 -2.57 -19.61 1.01
N ASN A 86 -3.44 -18.62 1.31
CA ASN A 86 -3.09 -17.20 1.22
C ASN A 86 -1.75 -16.98 1.94
N PRO A 87 -0.68 -16.55 1.23
CA PRO A 87 0.65 -16.45 1.83
C PRO A 87 0.73 -15.48 3.01
N ARG A 88 -0.28 -14.64 3.22
CA ARG A 88 -0.41 -13.76 4.41
C ARG A 88 -0.84 -14.53 5.66
N ARG A 89 -1.49 -15.68 5.50
CA ARG A 89 -2.08 -16.52 6.56
C ARG A 89 -1.24 -17.74 6.89
N SER A 90 -0.25 -18.09 6.08
CA SER A 90 0.63 -19.24 6.31
C SER A 90 1.45 -19.10 7.61
N ASN A 91 1.84 -17.87 7.98
CA ASN A 91 2.47 -17.55 9.25
C ASN A 91 1.81 -16.31 9.90
N GLY A 92 0.64 -16.53 10.53
CA GLY A 92 -0.14 -15.46 11.16
C GLY A 92 0.63 -14.70 12.24
N THR A 93 1.35 -15.40 13.12
CA THR A 93 2.12 -14.75 14.20
C THR A 93 3.18 -13.78 13.66
N ARG A 94 3.90 -14.16 12.59
CA ARG A 94 4.86 -13.27 11.94
C ARG A 94 4.17 -12.06 11.31
N ARG A 95 3.00 -12.25 10.69
CA ARG A 95 2.19 -11.16 10.14
C ARG A 95 1.76 -10.19 11.24
N ASP A 96 1.24 -10.71 12.36
CA ASP A 96 0.76 -9.88 13.45
C ASP A 96 1.89 -9.09 14.12
N ARG A 97 3.08 -9.68 14.27
CA ARG A 97 4.28 -8.96 14.75
C ARG A 97 4.65 -7.82 13.81
N LEU A 98 4.61 -8.05 12.50
CA LEU A 98 4.86 -7.01 11.51
C LEU A 98 3.80 -5.91 11.55
N VAL A 99 2.52 -6.25 11.62
CA VAL A 99 1.41 -5.29 11.70
C VAL A 99 1.58 -4.40 12.93
N ARG A 100 1.84 -4.99 14.10
CA ARG A 100 2.12 -4.22 15.33
C ARG A 100 3.35 -3.33 15.20
N ARG A 101 4.40 -3.81 14.51
CA ARG A 101 5.61 -3.02 14.25
C ARG A 101 5.32 -1.80 13.39
N VAL A 102 4.65 -1.97 12.24
CA VAL A 102 4.30 -0.87 11.34
C VAL A 102 3.40 0.15 12.05
N LYS A 103 2.34 -0.29 12.74
CA LYS A 103 1.42 0.61 13.47
C LYS A 103 2.07 1.37 14.63
N ARG A 104 3.24 0.93 15.11
CA ARG A 104 4.03 1.63 16.14
C ARG A 104 5.01 2.63 15.53
N GLU A 105 5.59 2.30 14.39
CA GLU A 105 6.65 3.09 13.74
C GLU A 105 6.10 4.19 12.82
N GLU A 106 4.91 3.99 12.25
CA GLU A 106 4.29 4.91 11.30
C GLU A 106 2.98 5.45 11.88
N ASN A 107 2.71 6.73 11.67
CA ASN A 107 1.47 7.41 12.05
C ASN A 107 0.75 8.06 10.85
N THR A 108 1.39 8.06 9.69
CA THR A 108 0.95 8.74 8.47
C THR A 108 0.74 7.75 7.34
N CYS A 109 -0.33 7.93 6.57
CA CYS A 109 -0.63 7.13 5.41
C CYS A 109 0.39 7.41 4.30
N HIS A 110 1.15 6.40 3.87
CA HIS A 110 2.18 6.57 2.83
C HIS A 110 1.61 6.83 1.41
N LEU A 111 0.28 6.76 1.24
CA LEU A 111 -0.40 7.00 -0.04
C LEU A 111 -0.96 8.42 -0.15
N CYS A 112 -1.61 8.95 0.89
CA CYS A 112 -2.24 10.28 0.85
C CYS A 112 -1.57 11.32 1.75
N GLY A 113 -0.60 10.92 2.57
CA GLY A 113 0.10 11.82 3.48
C GLY A 113 -0.69 12.26 4.71
N GLN A 114 -1.95 11.83 4.87
CA GLN A 114 -2.78 12.18 6.03
C GLN A 114 -2.51 11.26 7.23
N PRO A 115 -2.69 11.74 8.47
CA PRO A 115 -2.55 10.90 9.67
C PRO A 115 -3.57 9.76 9.70
N VAL A 116 -3.16 8.61 10.21
CA VAL A 116 -4.00 7.43 10.37
C VAL A 116 -4.34 7.25 11.84
N ASN A 117 -5.63 7.25 12.18
CA ASN A 117 -6.06 6.91 13.53
C ASN A 117 -5.96 5.39 13.74
N ILE A 118 -4.89 4.94 14.40
CA ILE A 118 -4.62 3.52 14.64
C ILE A 118 -5.61 2.83 15.59
N GLN A 119 -6.42 3.61 16.33
CA GLN A 119 -7.41 3.11 17.29
C GLN A 119 -8.75 2.77 16.62
N LEU A 120 -8.93 3.11 15.34
CA LEU A 120 -10.17 2.78 14.64
C LEU A 120 -10.35 1.26 14.51
N PRO A 121 -11.57 0.75 14.72
CA PRO A 121 -11.87 -0.66 14.49
C PRO A 121 -11.67 -1.00 13.01
N ALA A 122 -11.40 -2.26 12.69
CA ALA A 122 -11.23 -2.70 11.31
C ALA A 122 -12.51 -2.44 10.47
N GLY A 123 -12.33 -2.26 9.16
CA GLY A 123 -13.45 -2.18 8.20
C GLY A 123 -13.94 -0.78 7.84
N ARG A 124 -13.57 0.27 8.58
CA ARG A 124 -13.97 1.64 8.23
C ARG A 124 -13.04 2.24 7.16
N PRO A 125 -13.50 3.22 6.35
CA PRO A 125 -12.66 3.86 5.34
C PRO A 125 -11.31 4.39 5.85
N GLY A 126 -11.32 5.05 7.01
CA GLY A 126 -10.14 5.61 7.68
C GLY A 126 -9.38 4.62 8.57
N SER A 127 -9.81 3.36 8.67
CA SER A 127 -9.15 2.37 9.54
C SER A 127 -7.73 2.07 9.08
N PRO A 128 -6.82 1.75 10.01
CA PRO A 128 -5.43 1.41 9.68
C PRO A 128 -5.32 0.03 9.03
N GLU A 129 -4.74 -0.03 7.84
CA GLU A 129 -4.36 -1.26 7.13
C GLU A 129 -2.88 -1.26 6.75
N ILE A 130 -2.35 -2.46 6.47
CA ILE A 130 -0.97 -2.63 6.00
C ILE A 130 -1.00 -2.82 4.49
N ASP A 131 -0.53 -1.81 3.75
CA ASP A 131 -0.35 -1.88 2.31
C ASP A 131 0.95 -2.59 1.96
N GLU A 132 0.91 -3.43 0.92
CA GLU A 132 2.05 -4.15 0.39
C GLU A 132 2.48 -3.47 -0.91
N LEU A 133 3.65 -2.80 -0.90
CA LEU A 133 4.15 -2.04 -2.05
C LEU A 133 4.31 -2.93 -3.28
N ILE A 134 4.87 -4.12 -3.09
CA ILE A 134 4.97 -5.19 -4.06
C ILE A 134 3.94 -6.26 -3.65
N PRO A 135 2.91 -6.52 -4.48
CA PRO A 135 1.96 -7.59 -4.25
C PRO A 135 2.64 -8.96 -4.17
N VAL A 136 2.09 -9.86 -3.37
CA VAL A 136 2.55 -11.27 -3.29
C VAL A 136 2.56 -11.96 -4.66
N ALA A 137 1.60 -11.65 -5.52
CA ALA A 137 1.54 -12.20 -6.88
C ALA A 137 2.71 -11.76 -7.78
N LEU A 138 3.39 -10.67 -7.42
CA LEU A 138 4.58 -10.15 -8.08
C LEU A 138 5.87 -10.46 -7.30
N GLY A 139 5.83 -11.42 -6.37
CA GLY A 139 6.98 -11.84 -5.57
C GLY A 139 7.24 -11.02 -4.29
N GLY A 140 6.34 -10.09 -3.95
CA GLY A 140 6.47 -9.31 -2.72
C GLY A 140 6.27 -10.13 -1.45
N SER A 141 7.11 -9.93 -0.45
CA SER A 141 6.97 -10.59 0.86
C SER A 141 5.89 -9.90 1.70
N PRO A 142 4.87 -10.62 2.21
CA PRO A 142 3.88 -10.06 3.13
C PRO A 142 4.42 -9.89 4.57
N TYR A 143 5.69 -10.29 4.78
CA TYR A 143 6.38 -10.28 6.06
C TYR A 143 7.57 -9.31 6.09
N ASP A 144 7.89 -8.68 4.96
CA ASP A 144 8.97 -7.71 4.89
C ASP A 144 8.48 -6.33 5.33
N ARG A 145 9.25 -5.72 6.23
CA ARG A 145 8.96 -4.39 6.76
C ARG A 145 9.14 -3.31 5.70
N ASN A 146 10.09 -3.46 4.79
CA ASN A 146 10.31 -2.48 3.72
C ASN A 146 9.19 -2.52 2.68
N ASN A 147 8.60 -3.70 2.47
CA ASN A 147 7.44 -3.88 1.60
C ASN A 147 6.11 -3.47 2.23
N CYS A 148 6.02 -3.41 3.56
CA CYS A 148 4.76 -3.14 4.28
C CYS A 148 4.73 -1.72 4.86
N ARG A 149 3.72 -0.93 4.48
CA ARG A 149 3.51 0.45 4.92
C ARG A 149 2.13 0.66 5.54
N LEU A 150 2.00 1.67 6.40
CA LEU A 150 0.72 2.05 6.99
C LEU A 150 -0.11 2.85 5.99
N ALA A 151 -1.35 2.43 5.77
CA ALA A 151 -2.32 3.15 4.95
C ALA A 151 -3.69 3.18 5.62
N HIS A 152 -4.54 4.13 5.21
CA HIS A 152 -5.98 3.99 5.44
C HIS A 152 -6.53 2.86 4.57
N ARG A 153 -7.51 2.12 5.08
CA ARG A 153 -8.22 1.06 4.35
C ARG A 153 -8.74 1.53 2.99
N TRP A 154 -9.35 2.72 2.94
CA TRP A 154 -9.86 3.27 1.69
C TRP A 154 -8.74 3.56 0.69
N CYS A 155 -7.62 4.15 1.13
CA CYS A 155 -6.48 4.45 0.26
C CYS A 155 -5.84 3.16 -0.28
N ASN A 156 -5.64 2.15 0.59
CA ASN A 156 -5.15 0.83 0.22
C ASN A 156 -6.03 0.18 -0.85
N ARG A 157 -7.36 0.18 -0.63
CA ARG A 157 -8.33 -0.34 -1.61
C ARG A 157 -8.37 0.48 -2.90
N HIS A 158 -8.21 1.80 -2.82
CA HIS A 158 -8.20 2.69 -4.00
C HIS A 158 -6.97 2.43 -4.88
N ARG A 159 -5.81 2.19 -4.26
CA ARG A 159 -4.59 1.76 -4.95
C ARG A 159 -4.78 0.38 -5.57
N TRP A 160 -5.22 -0.60 -4.81
CA TRP A 160 -5.36 -1.98 -5.29
C TRP A 160 -4.04 -2.48 -5.94
N HIS A 161 -4.08 -3.00 -7.17
CA HIS A 161 -2.89 -3.39 -7.95
C HIS A 161 -2.28 -2.26 -8.81
N LYS A 162 -2.76 -1.01 -8.69
CA LYS A 162 -2.24 0.11 -9.46
C LYS A 162 -0.79 0.44 -9.06
N PRO A 163 0.00 1.03 -9.98
CA PRO A 163 1.35 1.48 -9.67
C PRO A 163 1.35 2.47 -8.49
N TYR A 164 2.36 2.35 -7.63
CA TYR A 164 2.45 3.12 -6.38
C TYR A 164 2.53 4.63 -6.62
N GLU A 165 3.46 5.06 -7.48
CA GLU A 165 3.79 6.48 -7.63
C GLU A 165 2.64 7.32 -8.21
N PRO A 166 1.94 6.91 -9.29
CA PRO A 166 0.81 7.70 -9.81
C PRO A 166 -0.34 7.83 -8.81
N VAL A 167 -0.66 6.76 -8.08
CA VAL A 167 -1.74 6.80 -7.07
C VAL A 167 -1.36 7.68 -5.88
N ARG A 168 -0.09 7.63 -5.45
CA ARG A 168 0.42 8.51 -4.40
C ARG A 168 0.28 9.98 -4.82
N GLN A 169 0.68 10.31 -6.04
CA GLN A 169 0.57 11.68 -6.57
C GLN A 169 -0.89 12.15 -6.64
N GLU A 170 -1.80 11.31 -7.15
CA GLU A 170 -3.24 11.59 -7.20
C GLU A 170 -3.80 11.90 -5.79
N LEU A 171 -3.49 11.04 -4.81
CA LEU A 171 -3.99 11.19 -3.44
C LEU A 171 -3.29 12.30 -2.66
N HIS A 172 -2.08 12.71 -3.04
CA HIS A 172 -1.43 13.90 -2.49
C HIS A 172 -2.04 15.18 -3.06
N ALA A 173 -2.41 15.18 -4.35
CA ALA A 173 -3.04 16.33 -4.99
C ALA A 173 -4.46 16.59 -4.47
N ASN A 174 -5.20 15.53 -4.14
CA ASN A 174 -6.53 15.63 -3.54
C ASN A 174 -6.68 14.68 -2.35
N PRO A 175 -6.14 15.04 -1.16
CA PRO A 175 -6.14 14.15 -0.02
C PRO A 175 -7.56 13.91 0.50
N PRO A 176 -7.96 12.64 0.72
CA PRO A 176 -9.23 12.34 1.36
C PRO A 176 -9.18 12.77 2.83
N THR A 177 -10.33 13.20 3.35
CA THR A 177 -10.51 13.45 4.78
C THR A 177 -11.36 12.35 5.41
N PHE A 178 -11.08 12.05 6.67
CA PHE A 178 -11.82 11.07 7.46
C PHE A 178 -12.28 11.74 8.75
N ASP A 179 -13.53 11.54 9.14
CA ASP A 179 -14.01 12.02 10.42
C ASP A 179 -13.50 11.18 11.60
N ALA A 180 -13.86 11.57 12.83
CA ALA A 180 -13.50 10.84 14.04
C ALA A 180 -14.03 9.40 14.05
N ALA A 181 -15.13 9.14 13.35
CA ALA A 181 -15.66 7.80 13.16
C ALA A 181 -14.92 7.02 12.05
N GLY A 182 -13.99 7.63 11.33
CA GLY A 182 -13.26 7.00 10.23
C GLY A 182 -14.08 6.87 8.95
N GLN A 183 -15.20 7.58 8.82
CA GLN A 183 -15.92 7.68 7.55
C GLN A 183 -15.23 8.70 6.65
N ARG A 184 -15.17 8.40 5.35
CA ARG A 184 -14.56 9.31 4.35
C ARG A 184 -15.54 10.42 4.02
N HIS A 185 -15.08 11.66 4.06
CA HIS A 185 -15.81 12.80 3.51
C HIS A 185 -15.18 13.15 2.16
N ASP A 186 -15.98 13.44 1.15
CA ASP A 186 -15.45 13.94 -0.10
C ASP A 186 -15.13 15.44 0.02
N THR A 187 -13.90 15.80 -0.29
CA THR A 187 -13.44 17.19 -0.34
C THR A 187 -14.16 18.01 -1.42
N ARG A 188 -14.86 17.36 -2.36
CA ARG A 188 -15.71 18.02 -3.35
C ARG A 188 -16.98 18.58 -2.73
N TRP A 189 -17.65 17.84 -1.84
CA TRP A 189 -18.90 18.27 -1.19
C TRP A 189 -18.72 19.46 -0.25
N ARG A 190 -17.58 19.57 0.46
CA ARG A 190 -17.32 20.72 1.34
C ARG A 190 -17.25 22.08 0.63
N ARG A 191 -16.90 22.12 -0.66
CA ARG A 191 -16.96 23.35 -1.46
C ARG A 191 -18.38 23.72 -1.89
N SER A 192 -19.34 22.79 -1.79
CA SER A 192 -20.70 22.94 -2.29
C SER A 192 -21.77 23.04 -1.20
N SER A 193 -21.43 22.76 0.06
CA SER A 193 -22.34 22.89 1.19
C SER A 193 -22.25 24.28 1.83
N PRO A 194 -23.32 25.09 1.86
CA PRO A 194 -23.34 26.29 2.69
C PRO A 194 -23.24 25.87 4.16
N PRO A 195 -22.65 26.70 5.05
CA PRO A 195 -22.71 26.42 6.47
C PRO A 195 -24.17 26.44 6.90
N THR A 196 -24.76 25.28 7.17
CA THR A 196 -26.00 25.19 7.97
C THR A 196 -25.64 25.46 9.43
N GLY A 197 -25.19 26.69 9.68
CA GLY A 197 -25.17 27.27 11.01
C GLY A 197 -26.59 27.71 11.35
N ASN A 198 -27.19 27.04 12.32
CA ASN A 198 -28.43 27.47 12.96
C ASN A 198 -28.15 28.79 13.71
N PRO A 199 -28.80 29.94 13.42
CA PRO A 199 -28.66 31.14 14.22
C PRO A 199 -29.56 31.02 15.45
N GLN A 200 -29.09 30.32 16.49
CA GLN A 200 -29.73 30.42 17.79
C GLN A 200 -29.18 31.64 18.54
N GLY A 201 -30.04 32.66 18.66
CA GLY A 201 -30.10 33.52 19.85
C GLY A 201 -29.09 34.66 19.92
N GLY A 202 -29.48 35.81 19.37
CA GLY A 202 -28.85 37.10 19.67
C GLY A 202 -29.86 38.20 19.52
N ALA A 203 -30.81 38.28 20.47
CA ALA A 203 -31.74 39.39 20.57
C ALA A 203 -30.97 40.70 20.72
N THR A 204 -31.08 41.60 19.75
CA THR A 204 -30.73 43.00 19.90
C THR A 204 -31.74 43.66 20.84
N PRO A 205 -31.35 44.27 21.97
CA PRO A 205 -32.26 45.15 22.69
C PRO A 205 -32.47 46.44 21.88
N THR A 206 -33.73 46.70 21.55
CA THR A 206 -34.25 47.98 21.06
C THR A 206 -33.85 49.10 22.02
N PRO A 207 -33.25 50.23 21.58
CA PRO A 207 -33.18 51.41 22.41
C PRO A 207 -34.57 52.05 22.47
N ALA A 208 -35.22 51.94 23.62
CA ALA A 208 -36.39 52.74 23.95
C ALA A 208 -35.98 54.22 23.98
N GLY A 209 -36.69 55.04 23.21
CA GLY A 209 -36.53 56.49 23.25
C GLY A 209 -36.81 57.05 24.64
N GLN A 210 -36.01 58.02 25.05
CA GLN A 210 -36.41 59.03 26.02
C GLN A 210 -36.36 60.39 25.33
N ALA A 211 -37.56 60.87 25.01
CA ALA A 211 -37.84 62.29 24.93
C ALA A 211 -37.81 62.86 26.35
N GLY A 212 -37.20 64.03 26.54
CA GLY A 212 -37.39 64.81 27.77
C GLY A 212 -36.27 65.79 28.12
N SER A 213 -36.60 67.08 27.99
CA SER A 213 -36.06 68.23 28.77
C SER A 213 -34.68 68.76 28.32
N VAL A 214 -34.45 70.05 28.05
CA VAL A 214 -35.09 71.33 28.46
C VAL A 214 -34.96 72.37 27.34
#